data_AF-A0A9E4FB01-F1
#
_entry.id   AF-A0A9E4FB01-F1
#
_cell.length_a   1.000
_cell.length_b   1.000
_cell.length_c   1.000
_cell.angle_alpha   90.00
_cell.angle_beta   90.00
_cell.angle_gamma   90.00
#
_symmetry.space_group_name_H-M   'P 1'
#
loop_
_entity.id
_entity.type
_entity.pdbx_description
1 polymer ?
#
loop_
_entity_poly.entity_id
_entity_poly.type
_entity_poly.pdbx_seq_one_letter_code
_entity_poly.pdbx_strand_id
1 'polypeptide(L)' 'MKALLVGDEAFASARYEHENITVVRGSHLGRTQNGVNPGAGRIRIALVAPLADCLASARRLADFVRTHDFG' A
#
# COMPACT_ATOMS: atom_id res chain seq x y z
N MET A 1 -2.17 7.06 -19.86
CA MET A 1 -2.77 5.75 -19.49
C MET A 1 -2.62 5.59 -17.98
N LYS A 2 -3.71 5.49 -17.22
CA LYS A 2 -3.66 5.18 -15.78
C LYS A 2 -3.63 3.65 -15.64
N ALA A 3 -2.67 3.12 -14.87
CA ALA A 3 -2.69 1.72 -14.49
C ALA A 3 -3.80 1.50 -13.46
N LEU A 4 -4.65 0.50 -13.68
CA LEU A 4 -5.67 0.06 -12.73
C LEU A 4 -5.04 -0.95 -11.76
N LEU A 5 -4.97 -0.59 -10.48
CA LEU A 5 -4.36 -1.42 -9.44
C LEU A 5 -5.45 -2.00 -8.53
N VAL A 6 -5.74 -3.29 -8.68
CA VAL A 6 -6.79 -3.95 -7.91
C VAL A 6 -6.19 -4.74 -6.73
N GLY A 7 -6.59 -4.37 -5.51
CA GLY A 7 -6.22 -5.10 -4.28
C GLY A 7 -4.89 -4.66 -3.66
N ASP A 8 -4.64 -5.15 -2.44
CA ASP A 8 -3.47 -4.80 -1.63
C ASP A 8 -2.16 -5.38 -2.19
N GLU A 9 -2.22 -6.47 -2.95
CA GLU A 9 -1.05 -7.05 -3.62
C GLU A 9 -0.56 -6.19 -4.79
N ALA A 10 -1.45 -5.78 -5.68
CA ALA A 10 -1.11 -4.88 -6.79
C ALA A 10 -0.59 -3.54 -6.26
N PHE A 11 -1.22 -3.02 -5.20
CA PHE A 11 -0.75 -1.80 -4.53
C PHE A 11 0.68 -1.94 -4.00
N ALA A 12 0.96 -3.04 -3.28
CA ALA A 12 2.27 -3.26 -2.68
C ALA A 12 3.39 -3.39 -3.72
N SER A 13 3.14 -4.08 -4.85
CA SER A 13 4.13 -4.19 -5.94
C SER A 13 4.40 -2.85 -6.60
N ALA A 14 3.33 -2.15 -7.03
CA ALA A 14 3.48 -0.90 -7.77
C ALA A 14 4.17 0.19 -6.93
N ARG A 15 3.85 0.27 -5.64
CA ARG A 15 4.49 1.23 -4.74
C ARG A 15 5.99 0.97 -4.57
N TYR A 16 6.39 -0.30 -4.51
CA TYR A 16 7.81 -0.67 -4.42
C TYR A 16 8.54 -0.29 -5.72
N GLU A 17 7.96 -0.61 -6.87
CA GLU A 17 8.53 -0.32 -8.19
C GLU A 17 8.69 1.18 -8.47
N HIS A 18 7.67 2.00 -8.15
CA HIS A 18 7.69 3.42 -8.49
C HIS A 18 8.44 4.28 -7.48
N GLU A 19 8.43 3.89 -6.21
CA GLU A 19 8.77 4.81 -5.12
C GLU A 19 9.75 4.23 -4.11
N ASN A 20 10.15 2.97 -4.28
CA ASN A 20 11.02 2.22 -3.39
C ASN A 20 10.54 2.23 -1.93
N ILE A 21 9.22 2.07 -1.74
CA ILE A 21 8.59 2.06 -0.42
C ILE A 21 7.91 0.72 -0.19
N THR A 22 8.34 0.05 0.88
CA THR A 22 7.81 -1.25 1.28
C THR A 22 6.63 -1.09 2.21
N VAL A 23 5.58 -1.88 1.96
CA VAL A 23 4.38 -1.96 2.79
C VAL A 23 4.02 -3.42 3.01
N VAL A 24 3.36 -3.72 4.13
CA VAL A 24 2.85 -5.08 4.37
C VAL A 24 1.42 -5.18 3.85
N ARG A 25 1.15 -6.19 3.03
CA ARG A 25 -0.19 -6.54 2.54
C ARG A 25 -1.09 -6.91 3.71
N GLY A 26 -2.25 -6.28 3.84
CA GLY A 26 -3.18 -6.54 4.93
C GLY A 26 -3.77 -7.95 4.86
N SER A 27 -3.99 -8.48 3.66
CA SER A 27 -4.44 -9.86 3.43
C SER A 27 -3.53 -10.91 4.07
N HIS A 28 -2.25 -10.61 4.26
CA HIS A 28 -1.28 -11.48 4.92
C HIS A 28 -1.36 -11.43 6.46
N LEU A 29 -1.96 -10.38 7.02
CA LEU A 29 -2.10 -10.18 8.46
C LEU A 29 -3.45 -10.67 8.98
N GLY A 30 -4.47 -10.70 8.11
CA GLY A 30 -5.80 -11.21 8.44
C GLY A 30 -5.96 -12.68 8.06
N ARG A 31 -6.85 -13.38 8.79
CA ARG A 31 -7.29 -14.73 8.41
C ARG A 31 -8.67 -14.64 7.78
N THR A 32 -8.87 -15.35 6.67
CA THR A 32 -10.20 -15.48 6.06
C THR A 32 -11.14 -16.22 7.00
N GLN A 33 -12.28 -15.61 7.31
CA GLN A 33 -13.37 -16.21 8.07
C GLN A 33 -14.69 -15.92 7.37
N ASN A 34 -15.56 -16.92 7.22
CA ASN A 34 -16.84 -16.81 6.51
C ASN A 34 -16.71 -16.19 5.10
N GLY A 35 -15.62 -16.52 4.39
CA GLY A 35 -15.35 -15.99 3.05
C GLY A 35 -14.78 -14.57 3.01
N VAL A 36 -14.57 -13.91 4.14
CA VAL A 36 -14.05 -12.54 4.22
C VAL A 36 -12.70 -12.50 4.94
N ASN A 37 -11.71 -11.85 4.34
CA ASN A 37 -10.45 -11.51 5.01
C ASN A 37 -10.50 -10.04 5.47
N PRO A 38 -10.48 -9.74 6.78
CA PRO A 38 -10.54 -8.36 7.26
C PRO A 38 -9.31 -7.53 6.87
N GLY A 39 -8.22 -8.17 6.48
CA GLY A 39 -7.02 -7.51 5.97
C GLY A 39 -7.05 -7.19 4.47
N ALA A 40 -7.96 -7.80 3.70
CA ALA A 40 -8.03 -7.56 2.26
C ALA A 40 -8.30 -6.08 1.94
N GLY A 41 -7.59 -5.54 0.95
CA GLY A 41 -7.68 -4.13 0.56
C GLY A 41 -7.08 -3.14 1.58
N ARG A 42 -6.35 -3.62 2.60
CA ARG A 42 -5.63 -2.79 3.58
C ARG A 42 -4.13 -2.99 3.43
N ILE A 43 -3.37 -2.00 3.90
CA ILE A 43 -1.91 -2.07 4.02
C ILE A 43 -1.48 -1.69 5.43
N ARG A 44 -0.34 -2.22 5.88
CA ARG A 44 0.31 -1.79 7.13
C ARG A 44 1.61 -1.06 6.81
N ILE A 45 1.76 0.13 7.40
CA ILE A 45 2.96 0.96 7.32
C ILE A 45 3.55 1.08 8.72
N ALA A 46 4.87 0.92 8.85
CA ALA A 46 5.59 1.12 10.11
C ALA A 46 6.36 2.45 10.04
N LEU A 47 5.96 3.42 10.86
CA LEU A 47 6.63 4.72 10.98
C LEU A 47 7.75 4.65 12.03
N VAL A 48 8.75 3.82 11.77
CA VAL A 48 9.86 3.53 12.68
C VAL A 48 11.19 4.16 12.24
N ALA A 49 11.23 4.68 11.02
CA ALA A 49 12.36 5.45 10.50
C ALA A 49 12.36 6.87 11.10
N PRO A 50 13.47 7.63 10.96
CA PRO A 50 13.51 9.04 11.33
C PRO A 50 12.33 9.85 10.76
N LEU A 51 11.90 10.88 11.48
CA LEU A 51 10.72 11.67 11.13
C LEU A 51 10.79 12.25 9.72
N ALA A 52 11.95 12.78 9.32
CA ALA A 52 12.15 13.34 7.99
C ALA A 52 11.90 12.31 6.88
N ASP A 53 12.41 11.08 7.06
CA ASP A 53 12.22 9.98 6.11
C ASP A 53 10.77 9.52 6.04
N CYS A 54 10.09 9.47 7.21
CA CYS A 54 8.66 9.17 7.28
C CYS A 54 7.83 10.21 6.53
N LEU A 55 8.12 11.51 6.70
CA LEU A 55 7.42 12.59 6.03
C LEU A 55 7.63 12.54 4.51
N ALA A 56 8.88 12.40 4.06
CA ALA A 56 9.21 12.30 2.64
C ALA A 56 8.52 11.08 1.99
N SER A 57 8.51 9.94 2.68
CA SER A 57 7.89 8.71 2.21
C SER A 57 6.36 8.80 2.18
N ALA A 58 5.75 9.40 3.22
CA ALA A 58 4.31 9.63 3.29
C ALA A 58 3.83 10.59 2.19
N ARG A 59 4.61 11.64 1.88
CA ARG A 59 4.27 12.56 0.80
C ARG A 59 4.24 11.85 -0.56
N ARG A 60 5.30 11.10 -0.86
CA ARG A 60 5.38 10.26 -2.06
C ARG A 60 4.24 9.23 -2.15
N LEU A 61 3.83 8.66 -1.01
CA LEU A 61 2.68 7.73 -0.96
C LEU A 61 1.41 8.42 -1.39
N ALA A 62 1.16 9.61 -0.83
CA ALA A 62 -0.05 10.37 -1.11
C ALA A 62 -0.10 10.82 -2.57
N ASP A 63 1.03 11.24 -3.13
CA ASP A 63 1.11 11.63 -4.54
C ASP A 63 0.88 10.42 -5.46
N PHE A 64 1.50 9.27 -5.16
CA PHE A 64 1.22 8.01 -5.85
C PHE A 64 -0.27 7.64 -5.85
N VAL A 65 -0.94 7.72 -4.69
CA VAL A 65 -2.37 7.40 -4.58
C VAL A 65 -3.25 8.39 -5.37
N ARG A 66 -2.87 9.66 -5.48
CA ARG A 66 -3.64 10.65 -6.25
C ARG A 66 -3.52 10.45 -7.77
N THR A 67 -2.38 9.94 -8.23
CA THR A 67 -2.09 9.82 -9.67
C THR A 67 -2.45 8.47 -10.26
N HIS A 68 -2.75 7.46 -9.44
CA HIS A 68 -3.13 6.11 -9.88
C HIS A 68 -4.62 5.84 -9.64
N ASP A 69 -5.14 4.82 -10.32
CA ASP A 69 -6.52 4.35 -10.17
C ASP A 69 -6.51 2.99 -9.48
N PHE A 70 -7.45 2.79 -8.55
CA PHE A 70 -7.53 1.57 -7.74
C PHE A 70 -8.86 0.83 -7.91
N GLY A 71 -9.74 1.33 -8.78
CA GLY A 71 -11.09 0.80 -9.00
C GLY A 71 -12.14 1.43 -8.11
#